data_AF-E4SHU0-F1
#
_entry.id   AF-E4SHU0-F1
#
_cell.length_a   1.000
_cell.length_b   1.000
_cell.length_c   1.000
_cell.angle_alpha   90.00
_cell.angle_beta   90.00
_cell.angle_gamma   90.00
#
_symmetry.space_group_name_H-M   'P 1'
#
loop_
_entity.id
_entity.type
_entity.pdbx_description
1 polymer ?
#
loop_
_entity_poly.entity_id
_entity_poly.type
_entity_poly.pdbx_seq_one_letter_code
_entity_poly.pdbx_strand_id
1 'polypeptide(L)'
;MQLIISASRRTDIPAFFGDWFINRIKEGFAMYRNPIRPSQVFAVSLLPEDVDAIVFWTKNPKNFLDKLKYLEDYIYYFQFTITPYGKDIEPNIPQKDEVVQTFIELSNLIGKKRVIWRYDPIIISDKMPLDYHKEEFEKLCEKLSLYTQKCIISYVDFYSKAEENLSKIKARKLEDKELLNLFDELASIARKYNLSIEMCAEDIEACHLGITKAHCVDGKLINELRKEKGFCDVREYKKDSNQRKACGCVQSIDIGIFNTCKHFCTYCYANFSKNSILKNIQKYGINSPLLCSFVDPKKDEIMIKEKNGSRKLSLNGILGEELDNSKKIEQPTFCGANEFYNNWLEEKVSSYIKNSSKV
;
A
#
# COMPACT_ATOMS: atom_id res chain seq x y z
N MET A 1 10.43 -17.50 6.05
CA MET A 1 9.77 -17.15 4.76
C MET A 1 10.28 -15.78 4.37
N GLN A 2 10.38 -15.45 3.08
CA GLN A 2 10.53 -14.05 2.70
C GLN A 2 9.14 -13.42 2.63
N LEU A 3 8.71 -12.83 3.73
CA LEU A 3 7.38 -12.26 3.82
C LEU A 3 7.47 -10.75 3.88
N ILE A 4 7.17 -10.11 2.76
CA ILE A 4 7.04 -8.67 2.70
C ILE A 4 5.56 -8.33 2.66
N ILE A 5 5.11 -7.51 3.59
CA ILE A 5 3.73 -7.02 3.64
C ILE A 5 3.67 -5.69 2.91
N SER A 6 2.88 -5.63 1.84
CA SER A 6 2.44 -4.37 1.27
C SER A 6 1.19 -3.92 2.01
N ALA A 7 1.35 -2.92 2.88
CA ALA A 7 0.26 -2.43 3.72
C ALA A 7 -0.38 -1.17 3.13
N SER A 8 -0.42 -0.98 1.80
CA SER A 8 -1.19 0.12 1.15
C SER A 8 -1.15 0.22 -0.40
N ARG A 9 -0.89 -0.85 -1.15
CA ARG A 9 -0.80 -0.72 -2.62
C ARG A 9 -2.17 -0.43 -3.28
N ARG A 10 -3.25 -1.01 -2.75
CA ARG A 10 -4.63 -0.80 -3.26
C ARG A 10 -5.42 0.27 -2.52
N THR A 11 -4.99 0.66 -1.32
CA THR A 11 -5.68 1.63 -0.47
C THR A 11 -4.72 2.28 0.51
N ASP A 12 -4.95 3.54 0.87
CA ASP A 12 -4.06 4.29 1.75
C ASP A 12 -4.36 3.98 3.22
N ILE A 13 -3.82 2.85 3.70
CA ILE A 13 -3.96 2.41 5.09
C ILE A 13 -3.40 3.44 6.07
N PRO A 14 -2.20 4.03 5.89
CA PRO A 14 -1.72 5.06 6.80
C PRO A 14 -2.67 6.26 6.92
N ALA A 15 -3.27 6.71 5.82
CA ALA A 15 -4.18 7.85 5.87
C ALA A 15 -5.53 7.54 6.54
N PHE A 16 -6.06 6.32 6.38
CA PHE A 16 -7.47 6.04 6.69
C PHE A 16 -7.76 4.85 7.60
N PHE A 17 -6.84 3.90 7.72
CA PHE A 17 -7.06 2.61 8.36
C PHE A 17 -5.92 2.23 9.32
N GLY A 18 -5.23 3.23 9.86
CA GLY A 18 -4.09 3.05 10.76
C GLY A 18 -4.44 2.25 12.01
N ASP A 19 -5.56 2.56 12.67
CA ASP A 19 -5.96 1.86 13.89
C ASP A 19 -6.26 0.37 13.65
N TRP A 20 -6.94 0.08 12.54
CA TRP A 20 -7.18 -1.30 12.11
C TRP A 20 -5.86 -2.05 11.88
N PHE A 21 -4.89 -1.41 11.21
CA PHE A 21 -3.60 -2.02 10.95
C PHE A 21 -2.85 -2.32 12.26
N ILE A 22 -2.90 -1.41 13.23
CA ILE A 22 -2.28 -1.63 14.54
C ILE A 22 -2.96 -2.75 15.33
N ASN A 23 -4.29 -2.90 15.24
CA ASN A 23 -4.96 -4.06 15.84
C ASN A 23 -4.47 -5.38 15.23
N ARG A 24 -4.32 -5.42 13.90
CA ARG A 24 -3.77 -6.60 13.21
C ARG A 24 -2.31 -6.88 13.59
N ILE A 25 -1.48 -5.84 13.76
CA ILE A 25 -0.11 -5.99 14.29
C ILE A 25 -0.14 -6.63 15.70
N LYS A 26 -0.98 -6.13 16.60
CA LYS A 26 -1.11 -6.66 17.97
C LYS A 26 -1.60 -8.10 18.03
N GLU A 27 -2.51 -8.47 17.13
CA GLU A 27 -3.03 -9.85 17.04
C GLU A 27 -2.06 -10.81 16.32
N GLY A 28 -1.08 -10.27 15.59
CA GLY A 28 -0.04 -11.02 14.89
C GLY A 28 -0.48 -11.60 13.55
N PHE A 29 -1.61 -11.17 12.98
CA PHE A 29 -2.03 -11.59 11.65
C PHE A 29 -3.02 -10.61 11.00
N ALA A 30 -3.20 -10.72 9.68
CA ALA A 30 -4.30 -10.09 8.96
C ALA A 30 -4.91 -11.06 7.95
N MET A 31 -6.16 -10.82 7.57
CA MET A 31 -6.81 -11.51 6.46
C MET A 31 -7.00 -10.58 5.27
N TYR A 32 -6.95 -11.13 4.06
CA TYR A 32 -7.19 -10.39 2.82
C TYR A 32 -7.89 -11.27 1.78
N ARG A 33 -8.76 -10.66 0.96
CA ARG A 33 -9.44 -11.37 -0.13
C ARG A 33 -8.55 -11.47 -1.35
N ASN A 34 -8.61 -12.61 -2.03
CA ASN A 34 -8.07 -12.71 -3.38
C ASN A 34 -8.84 -11.75 -4.30
N PRO A 35 -8.18 -10.78 -4.98
CA PRO A 35 -8.87 -9.81 -5.82
C PRO A 35 -9.52 -10.44 -7.07
N ILE A 36 -9.09 -11.63 -7.49
CA ILE A 36 -9.63 -12.34 -8.66
C ILE A 36 -10.76 -13.29 -8.25
N ARG A 37 -10.61 -13.99 -7.11
CA ARG A 37 -11.62 -14.91 -6.56
C ARG A 37 -12.01 -14.48 -5.15
N PRO A 38 -12.97 -13.55 -4.97
CA PRO A 38 -13.25 -12.96 -3.67
C PRO A 38 -13.63 -13.95 -2.57
N SER A 39 -14.27 -15.08 -2.90
CA SER A 39 -14.58 -16.15 -1.94
C SER A 39 -13.36 -16.89 -1.40
N GLN A 40 -12.17 -16.71 -2.00
CA GLN A 40 -10.93 -17.19 -1.43
C GLN A 40 -10.31 -16.11 -0.54
N VAL A 41 -10.20 -16.41 0.75
CA VAL A 41 -9.68 -15.50 1.77
C VAL A 41 -8.36 -16.06 2.29
N PHE A 42 -7.33 -15.23 2.32
CA PHE A 42 -6.03 -15.61 2.85
C PHE A 42 -5.82 -14.99 4.23
N ALA A 43 -5.25 -15.76 5.16
CA ALA A 43 -4.65 -15.26 6.39
C ALA A 43 -3.12 -15.23 6.24
N VAL A 44 -2.50 -14.17 6.73
CA VAL A 44 -1.04 -13.96 6.69
C VAL A 44 -0.53 -13.53 8.05
N SER A 45 0.62 -14.07 8.47
CA SER A 45 1.28 -13.66 9.70
C SER A 45 1.73 -12.21 9.64
N LEU A 46 1.61 -11.52 10.77
CA LEU A 46 2.19 -10.21 11.05
C LEU A 46 3.12 -10.27 12.26
N LEU A 47 3.53 -11.45 12.73
CA LEU A 47 4.51 -11.57 13.80
C LEU A 47 5.88 -11.01 13.33
N PRO A 48 6.62 -10.29 14.18
CA PRO A 48 7.91 -9.68 13.80
C PRO A 48 8.91 -10.69 13.20
N GLU A 49 8.98 -11.89 13.76
CA GLU A 49 9.87 -12.97 13.31
C GLU A 49 9.53 -13.53 11.92
N ASP A 50 8.26 -13.41 11.51
CA ASP A 50 7.77 -13.91 10.23
C ASP A 50 7.93 -12.88 9.11
N VAL A 51 7.87 -11.58 9.44
CA VAL A 51 7.79 -10.47 8.49
C VAL A 51 9.16 -9.84 8.24
N ASP A 52 9.62 -9.90 6.99
CA ASP A 52 10.89 -9.32 6.57
C ASP A 52 10.86 -7.81 6.42
N ALA A 53 9.73 -7.27 5.96
CA ALA A 53 9.48 -5.84 5.88
C ALA A 53 8.00 -5.53 5.72
N ILE A 54 7.61 -4.33 6.17
CA ILE A 54 6.31 -3.73 5.85
C ILE A 54 6.56 -2.50 4.98
N VAL A 55 5.91 -2.46 3.81
CA VAL A 55 6.01 -1.33 2.87
C VAL A 55 4.68 -0.59 2.85
N PHE A 56 4.73 0.72 3.09
CA PHE A 56 3.57 1.59 3.07
C PHE A 56 3.57 2.47 1.81
N TRP A 57 2.39 2.78 1.27
CA TRP A 57 2.10 3.79 0.27
C TRP A 57 1.10 4.76 0.86
N THR A 58 1.37 6.05 0.75
CA THR A 58 0.46 7.04 1.31
C THR A 58 0.58 8.37 0.59
N LYS A 59 -0.48 9.16 0.65
CA LYS A 59 -0.46 10.59 0.32
C LYS A 59 -0.57 11.47 1.57
N ASN A 60 -0.90 10.90 2.73
CA ASN A 60 -1.03 11.65 3.97
C ASN A 60 -1.02 10.73 5.20
N PRO A 61 0.14 10.39 5.78
CA PRO A 61 0.24 9.55 6.97
C PRO A 61 0.12 10.34 8.29
N LYS A 62 -0.39 11.58 8.28
CA LYS A 62 -0.43 12.44 9.49
C LYS A 62 -1.04 11.74 10.71
N ASN A 63 -2.17 11.05 10.52
CA ASN A 63 -2.87 10.31 11.58
C ASN A 63 -2.23 8.94 11.89
N PHE A 64 -1.12 8.60 11.27
CA PHE A 64 -0.36 7.37 11.46
C PHE A 64 0.97 7.59 12.18
N LEU A 65 1.44 8.85 12.29
CA LEU A 65 2.75 9.14 12.87
C LEU A 65 2.87 8.65 14.32
N ASP A 66 1.81 8.83 15.12
CA ASP A 66 1.73 8.38 16.52
C ASP A 66 1.71 6.84 16.68
N LYS A 67 1.45 6.12 15.58
CA LYS A 67 1.37 4.65 15.54
C LYS A 67 2.70 4.00 15.18
N LEU A 68 3.70 4.77 14.76
CA LEU A 68 5.03 4.25 14.42
C LEU A 68 5.69 3.53 15.60
N LYS A 69 5.37 3.90 16.85
CA LYS A 69 5.83 3.20 18.08
C LYS A 69 5.46 1.72 18.14
N TYR A 70 4.40 1.30 17.45
CA TYR A 70 4.01 -0.12 17.38
C TYR A 70 4.82 -0.91 16.34
N LEU A 71 5.66 -0.23 15.55
CA LEU A 71 6.46 -0.82 14.48
C LEU A 71 7.94 -0.92 14.83
N GLU A 72 8.32 -0.67 16.09
CA GLU A 72 9.71 -0.68 16.57
C GLU A 72 10.42 -2.01 16.28
N ASP A 73 9.70 -3.14 16.34
CA ASP A 73 10.24 -4.48 16.06
C ASP A 73 10.28 -4.84 14.57
N TYR A 74 9.71 -4.01 13.70
CA TYR A 74 9.63 -4.29 12.26
C TYR A 74 10.70 -3.53 11.46
N ILE A 75 11.03 -4.09 10.29
CA ILE A 75 11.65 -3.33 9.20
C ILE A 75 10.52 -2.73 8.38
N TYR A 76 10.58 -1.43 8.10
CA TYR A 76 9.57 -0.77 7.30
C TYR A 76 10.08 0.49 6.64
N TYR A 77 9.39 0.90 5.57
CA TYR A 77 9.60 2.18 4.91
C TYR A 77 8.33 2.63 4.16
N PHE A 78 8.31 3.90 3.77
CA PHE A 78 7.17 4.59 3.17
C PHE A 78 7.47 5.03 1.75
N GLN A 79 6.51 4.77 0.88
CA GLN A 79 6.32 5.33 -0.44
C GLN A 79 5.35 6.51 -0.31
N PHE A 80 5.87 7.71 -0.12
CA PHE A 80 5.07 8.91 0.14
C PHE A 80 4.89 9.70 -1.16
N THR A 81 3.67 9.69 -1.67
CA THR A 81 3.30 10.41 -2.89
C THR A 81 2.97 11.87 -2.61
N ILE A 82 3.77 12.78 -3.17
CA ILE A 82 3.49 14.23 -3.23
C ILE A 82 3.58 14.67 -4.68
N THR A 83 2.46 15.12 -5.21
CA THR A 83 2.22 15.59 -6.57
C THR A 83 1.79 17.07 -6.53
N PRO A 84 1.88 17.83 -7.63
CA PRO A 84 1.60 19.27 -7.61
C PRO A 84 0.10 19.59 -7.69
N TYR A 85 -0.75 18.57 -7.79
CA TYR A 85 -2.13 18.72 -8.20
C TYR A 85 -3.05 19.36 -7.16
N GLY A 86 -4.00 20.16 -7.65
CA GLY A 86 -5.07 20.75 -6.86
C GLY A 86 -6.21 19.79 -6.54
N LYS A 87 -7.24 20.31 -5.87
CA LYS A 87 -8.44 19.56 -5.45
C LYS A 87 -9.31 19.09 -6.62
N ASP A 88 -9.12 19.62 -7.81
CA ASP A 88 -9.78 19.16 -9.03
C ASP A 88 -9.28 17.76 -9.48
N ILE A 89 -8.07 17.38 -9.08
CA ILE A 89 -7.48 16.06 -9.36
C ILE A 89 -7.36 15.23 -8.08
N GLU A 90 -7.08 15.87 -6.95
CA GLU A 90 -6.83 15.24 -5.65
C GLU A 90 -7.72 15.86 -4.56
N PRO A 91 -9.04 15.64 -4.60
CA PRO A 91 -10.02 16.43 -3.85
C PRO A 91 -9.87 16.36 -2.34
N ASN A 92 -9.46 15.21 -1.81
CA ASN A 92 -9.38 14.94 -0.38
C ASN A 92 -7.94 14.87 0.15
N ILE A 93 -6.97 15.34 -0.63
CA ILE A 93 -5.61 15.57 -0.12
C ILE A 93 -5.56 16.94 0.56
N PRO A 94 -4.91 17.06 1.74
CA PRO A 94 -4.70 18.36 2.36
C PRO A 94 -3.93 19.33 1.47
N GLN A 95 -3.85 20.59 1.91
CA GLN A 95 -3.05 21.59 1.20
C GLN A 95 -1.58 21.17 1.15
N LYS A 96 -0.88 21.52 0.07
CA LYS A 96 0.45 20.96 -0.23
C LYS A 96 1.48 21.25 0.85
N ASP A 97 1.45 22.44 1.45
CA ASP A 97 2.38 22.77 2.55
C ASP A 97 2.14 21.89 3.79
N GLU A 98 0.89 21.50 4.08
CA GLU A 98 0.62 20.55 5.17
C GLU A 98 1.13 19.15 4.87
N VAL A 99 0.97 18.69 3.62
CA VAL A 99 1.47 17.38 3.18
C VAL A 99 3.00 17.34 3.20
N VAL A 100 3.65 18.41 2.74
CA VAL A 100 5.11 18.57 2.82
C VAL A 100 5.58 18.58 4.27
N GLN A 101 4.91 19.31 5.16
CA GLN A 101 5.26 19.31 6.58
C GLN A 101 5.13 17.91 7.19
N THR A 102 4.09 17.17 6.83
CA THR A 102 3.90 15.77 7.27
C THR A 102 5.01 14.86 6.74
N PHE A 103 5.48 15.07 5.52
CA PHE A 103 6.63 14.34 4.95
C PHE A 103 7.91 14.59 5.72
N ILE A 104 8.19 15.87 6.01
CA ILE A 104 9.36 16.29 6.78
C ILE A 104 9.31 15.68 8.18
N GLU A 105 8.16 15.74 8.85
CA GLU A 105 7.95 15.17 10.18
C GLU A 105 8.19 13.65 10.17
N LEU A 106 7.58 12.92 9.22
CA LEU A 106 7.81 11.49 9.07
C LEU A 106 9.30 11.18 8.87
N SER A 107 9.96 11.90 7.97
CA SER A 107 11.38 11.70 7.68
C SER A 107 12.28 11.97 8.89
N ASN A 108 11.97 12.99 9.70
CA ASN A 108 12.69 13.24 10.94
C ASN A 108 12.50 12.12 11.96
N LEU A 109 11.32 11.48 12.00
CA LEU A 109 11.03 10.38 12.92
C LEU A 109 11.72 9.07 12.53
N ILE A 110 11.77 8.74 11.22
CA ILE A 110 12.21 7.40 10.77
C ILE A 110 13.47 7.42 9.89
N GLY A 111 14.00 8.61 9.60
CA GLY A 111 15.15 8.83 8.74
C GLY A 111 14.78 8.88 7.25
N LYS A 112 15.45 9.78 6.53
CA LYS A 112 15.24 10.03 5.09
C LYS A 112 15.39 8.82 4.17
N LYS A 113 16.14 7.79 4.58
CA LYS A 113 16.27 6.53 3.82
C LYS A 113 14.94 5.77 3.77
N ARG A 114 14.11 5.88 4.82
CA ARG A 114 12.83 5.17 4.95
C ARG A 114 11.64 5.95 4.39
N VAL A 115 11.84 7.17 3.89
CA VAL A 115 10.77 7.96 3.27
C VAL A 115 11.16 8.23 1.82
N ILE A 116 10.55 7.50 0.91
CA ILE A 116 10.78 7.63 -0.54
C ILE A 116 9.71 8.54 -1.10
N TRP A 117 10.12 9.65 -1.70
CA TRP A 117 9.18 10.53 -2.39
C TRP A 117 8.72 9.89 -3.69
N ARG A 118 7.43 9.99 -3.97
CA ARG A 118 6.86 9.66 -5.28
C ARG A 118 6.22 10.89 -5.89
N TYR A 119 6.75 11.35 -7.02
CA TYR A 119 6.10 12.32 -7.89
C TYR A 119 5.41 11.53 -9.00
N ASP A 120 4.37 10.78 -8.59
CA ASP A 120 3.77 9.71 -9.39
C ASP A 120 2.25 9.67 -9.15
N PRO A 121 1.42 9.71 -10.21
CA PRO A 121 1.82 9.82 -11.61
C PRO A 121 1.99 11.28 -12.06
N ILE A 122 2.79 11.50 -13.10
CA ILE A 122 2.86 12.75 -13.87
C ILE A 122 1.73 12.77 -14.91
N ILE A 123 1.03 13.91 -15.06
CA ILE A 123 -0.12 14.07 -15.95
C ILE A 123 0.07 15.36 -16.75
N ILE A 124 0.36 15.23 -18.06
CA ILE A 124 0.40 16.40 -18.95
C ILE A 124 -1.00 16.72 -19.46
N SER A 125 -1.39 17.99 -19.37
CA SER A 125 -2.60 18.56 -19.97
C SER A 125 -2.38 20.02 -20.35
N ASP A 126 -3.36 20.66 -20.99
CA ASP A 126 -3.30 22.10 -21.32
C ASP A 126 -3.03 22.98 -20.07
N LYS A 127 -3.50 22.55 -18.89
CA LYS A 127 -3.33 23.27 -17.62
C LYS A 127 -2.04 22.92 -16.89
N MET A 128 -1.44 21.78 -17.22
CA MET A 128 -0.25 21.23 -16.58
C MET A 128 0.75 20.81 -17.67
N PRO A 129 1.28 21.77 -18.45
CA PRO A 129 2.30 21.48 -19.45
C PRO A 129 3.63 21.08 -18.78
N LEU A 130 4.62 20.71 -19.60
CA LEU A 130 5.96 20.35 -19.11
C LEU A 130 6.57 21.44 -18.21
N ASP A 131 6.48 22.71 -18.60
CA ASP A 131 7.05 23.83 -17.83
C ASP A 131 6.42 23.96 -16.44
N TYR A 132 5.11 23.73 -16.33
CA TYR A 132 4.43 23.66 -15.03
C TYR A 132 5.03 22.56 -14.15
N HIS A 133 5.27 21.37 -14.72
CA HIS A 133 5.89 20.28 -13.97
C HIS A 133 7.33 20.57 -13.59
N LYS A 134 8.12 21.25 -14.44
CA LYS A 134 9.50 21.66 -14.13
C LYS A 134 9.50 22.60 -12.91
N GLU A 135 8.67 23.64 -12.93
CA GLU A 135 8.58 24.61 -11.84
C GLU A 135 8.11 23.96 -10.53
N GLU A 136 7.01 23.20 -10.55
CA GLU A 136 6.46 22.60 -9.34
C GLU A 136 7.34 21.48 -8.79
N PHE A 137 7.99 20.71 -9.66
CA PHE A 137 8.93 19.69 -9.24
C PHE A 137 10.17 20.32 -8.58
N GLU A 138 10.73 21.39 -9.15
CA GLU A 138 11.86 22.11 -8.55
C GLU A 138 11.53 22.68 -7.17
N LYS A 139 10.33 23.28 -6.99
CA LYS A 139 9.83 23.74 -5.68
C LYS A 139 9.74 22.60 -4.66
N LEU A 140 9.29 21.42 -5.08
CA LEU A 140 9.23 20.24 -4.20
C LEU A 140 10.62 19.67 -3.91
N CYS A 141 11.54 19.65 -4.87
CA CYS A 141 12.93 19.25 -4.65
C CYS A 141 13.59 20.13 -3.58
N GLU A 142 13.42 21.45 -3.67
CA GLU A 142 13.93 22.40 -2.68
C GLU A 142 13.44 22.06 -1.26
N LYS A 143 12.14 21.79 -1.11
CA LYS A 143 11.54 21.47 0.19
C LYS A 143 11.89 20.07 0.72
N LEU A 144 12.02 19.08 -0.15
CA LEU A 144 12.06 17.66 0.25
C LEU A 144 13.46 17.02 0.22
N SER A 145 14.42 17.60 -0.50
CA SER A 145 15.72 16.96 -0.76
C SER A 145 16.55 16.61 0.48
N LEU A 146 16.41 17.37 1.56
CA LEU A 146 17.08 17.06 2.83
C LEU A 146 16.43 15.88 3.58
N TYR A 147 15.19 15.54 3.22
CA TYR A 147 14.32 14.61 3.93
C TYR A 147 14.03 13.33 3.14
N THR A 148 14.64 13.15 1.97
CA THR A 148 14.62 11.89 1.23
C THR A 148 15.94 11.69 0.49
N GLN A 149 16.21 10.47 0.04
CA GLN A 149 17.37 10.17 -0.79
C GLN A 149 17.01 10.04 -2.27
N LYS A 150 15.75 9.70 -2.55
CA LYS A 150 15.31 9.37 -3.91
C LYS A 150 13.85 9.74 -4.16
N CYS A 151 13.58 10.07 -5.42
CA CYS A 151 12.25 10.30 -5.93
C CYS A 151 11.91 9.27 -7.02
N ILE A 152 10.76 8.62 -6.87
CA ILE A 152 10.19 7.76 -7.91
C ILE A 152 9.24 8.58 -8.75
N ILE A 153 9.40 8.50 -10.06
CA ILE A 153 8.52 9.12 -11.05
C ILE A 153 7.88 8.05 -11.95
N SER A 154 6.70 8.36 -12.46
CA SER A 154 6.05 7.61 -13.54
C SER A 154 5.17 8.55 -14.34
N TYR A 155 4.85 8.16 -15.56
CA TYR A 155 3.76 8.77 -16.28
C TYR A 155 2.44 8.11 -15.92
N VAL A 156 1.34 8.81 -16.14
CA VAL A 156 0.01 8.27 -15.89
C VAL A 156 -0.33 7.17 -16.90
N ASP A 157 -0.70 6.00 -16.38
CA ASP A 157 -1.26 4.92 -17.19
C ASP A 157 -2.75 5.18 -17.48
N PHE A 158 -3.14 5.06 -18.75
CA PHE A 158 -4.53 5.18 -19.18
C PHE A 158 -5.29 3.86 -19.03
N TYR A 159 -5.42 3.38 -17.80
CA TYR A 159 -6.25 2.21 -17.50
C TYR A 159 -7.72 2.49 -17.82
N SER A 160 -8.45 1.48 -18.29
CA SER A 160 -9.89 1.59 -18.62
C SER A 160 -10.75 2.18 -17.50
N LYS A 161 -10.35 1.96 -16.24
CA LYS A 161 -11.04 2.47 -15.04
C LYS A 161 -10.77 3.96 -14.75
N ALA A 162 -9.71 4.53 -15.30
CA ALA A 162 -9.32 5.93 -15.10
C ALA A 162 -9.49 6.79 -16.36
N GLU A 163 -9.58 6.17 -17.54
CA GLU A 163 -9.57 6.85 -18.85
C GLU A 163 -10.67 7.91 -19.00
N GLU A 164 -11.89 7.64 -18.56
CA GLU A 164 -12.99 8.62 -18.61
C GLU A 164 -12.66 9.88 -17.78
N ASN A 165 -12.11 9.69 -16.58
CA ASN A 165 -11.75 10.78 -15.68
C ASN A 165 -10.52 11.56 -16.17
N LEU A 166 -9.54 10.86 -16.75
CA LEU A 166 -8.38 11.47 -17.39
C LEU A 166 -8.77 12.29 -18.63
N SER A 167 -9.76 11.83 -19.40
CA SER A 167 -10.31 12.57 -20.54
C SER A 167 -10.98 13.88 -20.11
N LYS A 168 -11.71 13.88 -18.98
CA LYS A 168 -12.34 15.10 -18.43
C LYS A 168 -11.33 16.21 -18.08
N ILE A 169 -10.11 15.84 -17.71
CA ILE A 169 -9.02 16.79 -17.45
C ILE A 169 -8.09 16.98 -18.66
N LYS A 170 -8.47 16.45 -19.83
CA LYS A 170 -7.69 16.50 -21.07
C LYS A 170 -6.26 16.00 -20.90
N ALA A 171 -6.07 14.93 -20.14
CA ALA A 171 -4.76 14.31 -20.01
C ALA A 171 -4.28 13.76 -21.36
N ARG A 172 -3.02 14.04 -21.71
CA ARG A 172 -2.41 13.64 -22.98
C ARG A 172 -1.69 12.30 -22.83
N LYS A 173 -1.77 11.46 -23.87
CA LYS A 173 -0.82 10.35 -24.04
C LYS A 173 0.40 10.95 -24.74
N LEU A 174 1.58 10.80 -24.13
CA LEU A 174 2.84 11.30 -24.71
C LEU A 174 3.47 10.22 -25.59
N GLU A 175 4.15 10.64 -26.65
CA GLU A 175 5.04 9.76 -27.40
C GLU A 175 6.36 9.55 -26.65
N ASP A 176 7.08 8.47 -26.96
CA ASP A 176 8.32 8.11 -26.26
C ASP A 176 9.35 9.25 -26.20
N LYS A 177 9.46 10.04 -27.27
CA LYS A 177 10.37 11.20 -27.31
C LYS A 177 9.94 12.31 -26.34
N GLU A 178 8.65 12.62 -26.27
CA GLU A 178 8.12 13.61 -25.33
C GLU A 178 8.28 13.12 -23.88
N LEU A 179 8.06 11.83 -23.65
CA LEU A 179 8.19 11.20 -22.34
C LEU A 179 9.64 11.17 -21.85
N LEU A 180 10.59 10.83 -22.74
CA LEU A 180 12.03 10.92 -22.46
C LEU A 180 12.45 12.34 -22.12
N ASN A 181 11.98 13.33 -22.88
CA ASN A 181 12.28 14.74 -22.60
C ASN A 181 11.73 15.18 -21.24
N LEU A 182 10.50 14.79 -20.91
CA LEU A 182 9.91 15.04 -19.59
C LEU A 182 10.78 14.46 -18.48
N PHE A 183 11.21 13.20 -18.60
CA PHE A 183 12.01 12.55 -17.58
C PHE A 183 13.43 13.12 -17.47
N ASP A 184 14.07 13.49 -18.58
CA ASP A 184 15.40 14.14 -18.57
C ASP A 184 15.37 15.50 -17.85
N GLU A 185 14.34 16.31 -18.11
CA GLU A 185 14.15 17.61 -17.48
C GLU A 185 14.00 17.46 -15.96
N LEU A 186 13.16 16.53 -15.50
CA LEU A 186 12.99 16.27 -14.07
C LEU A 186 14.26 15.67 -13.44
N ALA A 187 14.96 14.78 -14.12
CA ALA A 187 16.24 14.23 -13.65
C ALA A 187 17.32 15.31 -13.53
N SER A 188 17.37 16.24 -14.48
CA SER A 188 18.28 17.38 -14.46
C SER A 188 18.00 18.31 -13.28
N ILE A 189 16.74 18.57 -12.95
CA ILE A 189 16.35 19.32 -11.75
C ILE A 189 16.77 18.56 -10.48
N ALA A 190 16.39 17.30 -10.34
CA ALA A 190 16.67 16.49 -9.15
C ALA A 190 18.17 16.42 -8.82
N ARG A 191 19.03 16.34 -9.85
CA ARG A 191 20.51 16.36 -9.70
C ARG A 191 21.02 17.62 -8.99
N LYS A 192 20.42 18.80 -9.25
CA LYS A 192 20.80 20.05 -8.56
C LYS A 192 20.61 19.96 -7.04
N TYR A 193 19.67 19.11 -6.60
CA TYR A 193 19.31 18.91 -5.20
C TYR A 193 19.84 17.60 -4.61
N ASN A 194 20.78 16.92 -5.30
CA ASN A 194 21.36 15.63 -4.89
C ASN A 194 20.31 14.52 -4.65
N LEU A 195 19.22 14.53 -5.40
CA LEU A 195 18.19 13.49 -5.38
C LEU A 195 18.41 12.50 -6.53
N SER A 196 18.39 11.20 -6.22
CA SER A 196 18.33 10.19 -7.28
C SER A 196 16.91 10.02 -7.81
N ILE A 197 16.80 9.77 -9.12
CA ILE A 197 15.52 9.56 -9.80
C ILE A 197 15.44 8.11 -10.27
N GLU A 198 14.32 7.48 -9.94
CA GLU A 198 13.98 6.15 -10.40
C GLU A 198 12.62 6.16 -11.11
N MET A 199 12.51 5.38 -12.18
CA MET A 199 11.31 5.33 -13.01
C MET A 199 10.51 4.05 -12.77
N CYS A 200 9.23 4.17 -12.43
CA CYS A 200 8.39 3.02 -12.08
C CYS A 200 7.73 2.38 -13.32
N ALA A 201 8.26 1.23 -13.73
CA ALA A 201 7.60 0.32 -14.68
C ALA A 201 7.20 0.94 -16.04
N GLU A 202 7.99 1.91 -16.48
CA GLU A 202 7.98 2.40 -17.86
C GLU A 202 8.84 1.48 -18.74
N ASP A 203 8.37 1.18 -19.95
CA ASP A 203 9.07 0.31 -20.90
C ASP A 203 10.19 1.05 -21.69
N ILE A 204 10.32 2.37 -21.48
CA ILE A 204 11.32 3.21 -22.13
C ILE A 204 12.69 3.06 -21.47
N GLU A 205 13.74 3.00 -22.28
CA GLU A 205 15.12 2.97 -21.79
C GLU A 205 15.67 4.38 -21.55
N ALA A 206 15.70 4.79 -20.27
CA ALA A 206 16.19 6.10 -19.83
C ALA A 206 17.54 6.02 -19.09
N CYS A 207 18.26 4.90 -19.18
CA CYS A 207 19.49 4.66 -18.42
C CYS A 207 20.60 5.69 -18.73
N HIS A 208 20.67 6.15 -19.99
CA HIS A 208 21.62 7.16 -20.47
C HIS A 208 21.40 8.54 -19.83
N LEU A 209 20.23 8.77 -19.22
CA LEU A 209 19.88 10.00 -18.49
C LEU A 209 20.26 9.90 -17.00
N GLY A 210 20.88 8.80 -16.57
CA GLY A 210 21.14 8.51 -15.16
C GLY A 210 19.90 8.08 -14.37
N ILE A 211 18.80 7.77 -15.06
CA ILE A 211 17.54 7.30 -14.47
C ILE A 211 17.57 5.78 -14.38
N THR A 212 17.37 5.24 -13.18
CA THR A 212 17.32 3.79 -12.96
C THR A 212 15.88 3.30 -12.86
N LYS A 213 15.68 1.98 -12.89
CA LYS A 213 14.35 1.39 -12.69
C LYS A 213 13.98 1.41 -11.21
N ALA A 214 12.78 1.88 -10.90
CA ALA A 214 12.28 1.95 -9.54
C ALA A 214 11.79 0.58 -9.06
N HIS A 215 12.10 0.29 -7.80
CA HIS A 215 11.57 -0.86 -7.07
C HIS A 215 10.75 -0.31 -5.90
N CYS A 216 9.43 -0.25 -6.01
CA CYS A 216 8.59 0.22 -4.89
C CYS A 216 8.68 -0.74 -3.69
N VAL A 217 8.74 -2.05 -3.97
CA VAL A 217 9.16 -3.09 -3.01
C VAL A 217 10.61 -3.47 -3.35
N ASP A 218 11.55 -2.92 -2.60
CA ASP A 218 12.98 -2.94 -2.92
C ASP A 218 13.73 -3.91 -2.00
N GLY A 219 14.07 -5.08 -2.53
CA GLY A 219 14.83 -6.09 -1.78
C GLY A 219 16.23 -5.61 -1.34
N LYS A 220 16.86 -4.69 -2.08
CA LYS A 220 18.16 -4.14 -1.70
C LYS A 220 18.01 -3.21 -0.51
N LEU A 221 17.07 -2.27 -0.57
CA LEU A 221 16.75 -1.38 0.54
C LEU A 221 16.34 -2.18 1.79
N ILE A 222 15.51 -3.22 1.64
CA ILE A 222 15.13 -4.08 2.76
C ILE A 222 16.35 -4.72 3.40
N ASN A 223 17.29 -5.26 2.63
CA ASN A 223 18.53 -5.83 3.18
C ASN A 223 19.41 -4.78 3.87
N GLU A 224 19.47 -3.55 3.35
CA GLU A 224 20.18 -2.45 4.01
C GLU A 224 19.54 -2.11 5.37
N LEU A 225 18.21 -1.94 5.41
CA LEU A 225 17.50 -1.63 6.65
C LEU A 225 17.59 -2.78 7.67
N ARG A 226 17.59 -4.03 7.21
CA ARG A 226 17.86 -5.22 8.06
C ARG A 226 19.26 -5.14 8.66
N LYS A 227 20.28 -4.84 7.85
CA LYS A 227 21.65 -4.69 8.34
C LYS A 227 21.77 -3.59 9.39
N GLU A 228 21.10 -2.45 9.18
CA GLU A 228 21.05 -1.35 10.16
C GLU A 228 20.39 -1.77 11.48
N LYS A 229 19.46 -2.74 11.44
CA LYS A 229 18.81 -3.31 12.63
C LYS A 229 19.60 -4.46 13.27
N GLY A 230 20.79 -4.77 12.78
CA GLY A 230 21.68 -5.79 13.36
C GLY A 230 21.52 -7.20 12.78
N PHE A 231 20.70 -7.38 11.74
CA PHE A 231 20.65 -8.66 11.04
C PHE A 231 21.91 -8.85 10.19
N CYS A 232 22.55 -10.01 10.32
CA CYS A 232 23.77 -10.34 9.60
C CYS A 232 23.53 -11.16 8.32
N ASP A 233 22.29 -11.63 8.11
CA ASP A 233 21.88 -12.37 6.91
C ASP A 233 21.50 -11.44 5.76
N VAL A 234 21.89 -11.80 4.55
CA VAL A 234 21.40 -11.17 3.31
C VAL A 234 20.34 -12.08 2.70
N ARG A 235 19.16 -11.54 2.41
CA ARG A 235 18.05 -12.31 1.82
C ARG A 235 17.97 -12.10 0.32
N GLU A 236 17.76 -13.20 -0.41
CA GLU A 236 17.56 -13.17 -1.87
C GLU A 236 16.08 -13.07 -2.25
N TYR A 237 15.59 -11.86 -2.49
CA TYR A 237 14.19 -11.65 -2.83
C TYR A 237 13.88 -11.91 -4.31
N LYS A 238 12.83 -12.70 -4.58
CA LYS A 238 12.37 -12.98 -5.95
C LYS A 238 11.52 -11.82 -6.49
N LYS A 239 11.66 -11.51 -7.79
CA LYS A 239 10.76 -10.60 -8.52
C LYS A 239 9.31 -11.09 -8.39
N ASP A 240 8.37 -10.19 -8.17
CA ASP A 240 6.94 -10.51 -8.22
C ASP A 240 6.52 -10.81 -9.66
N SER A 241 6.14 -12.06 -9.91
CA SER A 241 5.68 -12.54 -11.23
C SER A 241 4.32 -11.96 -11.63
N ASN A 242 3.57 -11.39 -10.68
CA ASN A 242 2.27 -10.79 -10.94
C ASN A 242 2.35 -9.29 -11.25
N GLN A 243 3.54 -8.68 -11.20
CA GLN A 243 3.75 -7.30 -11.61
C GLN A 243 4.09 -7.19 -13.10
N ARG A 244 3.93 -5.97 -13.64
CA ARG A 244 4.33 -5.61 -15.02
C ARG A 244 5.74 -6.14 -15.34
N LYS A 245 5.99 -6.45 -16.62
CA LYS A 245 7.28 -6.99 -17.09
C LYS A 245 8.45 -6.08 -16.71
N ALA A 246 8.29 -4.75 -16.91
CA ALA A 246 9.28 -3.75 -16.54
C ALA A 246 9.39 -3.46 -15.03
N CYS A 247 8.44 -3.92 -14.20
CA CYS A 247 8.46 -3.67 -12.76
C CYS A 247 9.48 -4.58 -12.06
N GLY A 248 10.45 -3.97 -11.36
CA GLY A 248 11.49 -4.69 -10.62
C GLY A 248 11.12 -5.09 -9.19
N CYS A 249 9.91 -4.75 -8.72
CA CYS A 249 9.49 -5.03 -7.35
C CYS A 249 9.60 -6.51 -7.00
N VAL A 250 10.04 -6.79 -5.77
CA VAL A 250 10.07 -8.14 -5.23
C VAL A 250 8.68 -8.58 -4.75
N GLN A 251 8.50 -9.88 -4.59
CA GLN A 251 7.22 -10.47 -4.16
C GLN A 251 6.80 -9.95 -2.78
N SER A 252 5.52 -9.60 -2.67
CA SER A 252 4.92 -9.09 -1.44
C SER A 252 3.44 -9.45 -1.37
N ILE A 253 2.89 -9.53 -0.16
CA ILE A 253 1.46 -9.73 0.07
C ILE A 253 0.79 -8.39 0.34
N ASP A 254 -0.12 -7.98 -0.55
CA ASP A 254 -0.92 -6.76 -0.36
C ASP A 254 -2.20 -7.08 0.41
N ILE A 255 -2.27 -6.56 1.64
CA ILE A 255 -3.40 -6.69 2.55
C ILE A 255 -4.47 -5.60 2.32
N GLY A 256 -4.22 -4.66 1.41
CA GLY A 256 -5.18 -3.65 1.00
C GLY A 256 -6.28 -4.20 0.08
N ILE A 257 -7.38 -3.45 0.01
CA ILE A 257 -8.55 -3.76 -0.83
C ILE A 257 -8.89 -2.57 -1.74
N PHE A 258 -9.22 -2.88 -2.99
CA PHE A 258 -9.66 -1.88 -3.97
C PHE A 258 -10.94 -1.16 -3.54
N ASN A 259 -11.17 0.04 -4.07
CA ASN A 259 -12.34 0.87 -3.80
C ASN A 259 -12.62 1.03 -2.30
N THR A 260 -11.64 1.50 -1.54
CA THR A 260 -11.77 1.92 -0.12
C THR A 260 -11.01 3.19 0.21
N CYS A 261 -10.06 3.62 -0.62
CA CYS A 261 -9.32 4.86 -0.41
C CYS A 261 -10.25 6.07 -0.59
N LYS A 262 -10.26 6.97 0.40
CA LYS A 262 -11.13 8.16 0.43
C LYS A 262 -10.47 9.40 -0.19
N HIS A 263 -9.34 9.26 -0.88
CA HIS A 263 -8.69 10.38 -1.56
C HIS A 263 -9.42 10.83 -2.84
N PHE A 264 -10.14 9.90 -3.49
CA PHE A 264 -10.87 10.12 -4.75
C PHE A 264 -10.03 10.76 -5.88
N CYS A 265 -8.75 10.40 -5.97
CA CYS A 265 -7.88 10.93 -7.02
C CYS A 265 -8.40 10.55 -8.43
N THR A 266 -8.47 11.52 -9.33
CA THR A 266 -9.02 11.39 -10.69
C THR A 266 -8.34 10.29 -11.50
N TYR A 267 -7.04 10.08 -11.29
CA TYR A 267 -6.22 9.10 -12.01
C TYR A 267 -6.18 7.70 -11.36
N CYS A 268 -6.91 7.47 -10.26
CA CYS A 268 -6.74 6.24 -9.47
C CYS A 268 -7.35 5.00 -10.14
N TYR A 269 -6.51 4.08 -10.60
CA TYR A 269 -6.96 2.79 -11.13
C TYR A 269 -7.49 1.82 -10.05
N ALA A 270 -7.06 2.01 -8.79
CA ALA A 270 -7.40 1.12 -7.68
C ALA A 270 -8.71 1.52 -6.97
N ASN A 271 -9.07 2.80 -6.99
CA ASN A 271 -10.20 3.37 -6.27
C ASN A 271 -10.97 4.32 -7.21
N PHE A 272 -11.66 3.71 -8.17
CA PHE A 272 -12.20 4.39 -9.35
C PHE A 272 -13.72 4.63 -9.25
N SER A 273 -14.42 3.94 -8.35
CA SER A 273 -15.88 4.07 -8.20
C SER A 273 -16.24 4.67 -6.85
N LYS A 274 -16.71 5.93 -6.84
CA LYS A 274 -17.17 6.62 -5.63
C LYS A 274 -18.24 5.82 -4.89
N ASN A 275 -19.23 5.28 -5.60
CA ASN A 275 -20.29 4.47 -5.00
C ASN A 275 -19.76 3.18 -4.37
N SER A 276 -18.81 2.50 -5.04
CA SER A 276 -18.17 1.31 -4.47
C SER A 276 -17.33 1.63 -3.24
N ILE A 277 -16.61 2.76 -3.25
CA ILE A 277 -15.84 3.25 -2.10
C ILE A 277 -16.76 3.47 -0.89
N LEU A 278 -17.83 4.24 -1.07
CA LEU A 278 -18.78 4.53 0.01
C LEU A 278 -19.42 3.25 0.56
N LYS A 279 -19.82 2.31 -0.32
CA LYS A 279 -20.40 1.02 0.07
C LYS A 279 -19.40 0.12 0.82
N ASN A 280 -18.14 0.11 0.42
CA ASN A 280 -17.14 -0.73 1.07
C ASN A 280 -16.72 -0.18 2.43
N ILE A 281 -16.63 1.14 2.60
CA ILE A 281 -16.27 1.77 3.88
C ILE A 281 -17.32 1.48 4.97
N GLN A 282 -18.59 1.31 4.60
CA GLN A 282 -19.63 0.88 5.56
C GLN A 282 -19.36 -0.50 6.19
N LYS A 283 -18.48 -1.30 5.58
CA LYS A 283 -18.05 -2.61 6.10
C LYS A 283 -16.75 -2.52 6.91
N TYR A 284 -16.26 -1.32 7.19
CA TYR A 284 -15.08 -1.14 8.02
C TYR A 284 -15.43 -1.52 9.46
N GLY A 285 -14.76 -2.56 9.96
CA GLY A 285 -14.73 -2.89 11.38
C GLY A 285 -13.29 -2.81 11.85
N ILE A 286 -13.00 -1.97 12.84
CA ILE A 286 -11.65 -1.82 13.39
C ILE A 286 -11.08 -3.15 13.91
N ASN A 287 -11.95 -4.02 14.44
CA ASN A 287 -11.59 -5.35 14.93
C ASN A 287 -11.77 -6.45 13.89
N SER A 288 -12.32 -6.18 12.70
CA SER A 288 -12.50 -7.22 11.66
C SER A 288 -11.16 -7.62 11.05
N PRO A 289 -10.80 -8.91 10.98
CA PRO A 289 -9.50 -9.36 10.47
C PRO A 289 -9.30 -9.01 8.99
N LEU A 290 -10.39 -8.71 8.28
CA LEU A 290 -10.41 -8.19 6.92
C LEU A 290 -10.65 -6.67 6.90
N LEU A 291 -9.88 -5.95 6.08
CA LEU A 291 -10.14 -4.53 5.83
C LEU A 291 -11.41 -4.33 4.99
N CYS A 292 -12.38 -3.57 5.50
CA CYS A 292 -13.63 -3.21 4.81
C CYS A 292 -14.38 -4.43 4.24
N SER A 293 -14.33 -5.54 4.96
CA SER A 293 -14.98 -6.81 4.60
C SER A 293 -15.18 -7.66 5.86
N PHE A 294 -15.92 -8.75 5.71
CA PHE A 294 -16.19 -9.72 6.76
C PHE A 294 -16.02 -11.12 6.19
N VAL A 295 -15.66 -12.10 7.02
CA VAL A 295 -15.61 -13.51 6.61
C VAL A 295 -17.04 -14.07 6.61
N ASP A 296 -17.42 -14.80 5.56
CA ASP A 296 -18.65 -15.61 5.50
C ASP A 296 -18.27 -17.10 5.53
N PRO A 297 -18.28 -17.79 6.69
CA PRO A 297 -17.83 -19.18 6.81
C PRO A 297 -18.58 -20.18 5.93
N LYS A 298 -19.77 -19.81 5.42
CA LYS A 298 -20.56 -20.67 4.52
C LYS A 298 -20.12 -20.55 3.06
N LYS A 299 -19.45 -19.46 2.69
CA LYS A 299 -19.06 -19.16 1.29
C LYS A 299 -17.56 -18.99 1.09
N ASP A 300 -16.84 -18.62 2.14
CA ASP A 300 -15.43 -18.30 2.07
C ASP A 300 -14.56 -19.54 2.28
N GLU A 301 -13.64 -19.74 1.36
CA GLU A 301 -12.54 -20.68 1.47
C GLU A 301 -11.35 -19.98 2.13
N ILE A 302 -11.08 -20.34 3.39
CA ILE A 302 -10.00 -19.75 4.19
C ILE A 302 -8.71 -20.52 3.96
N MET A 303 -7.68 -19.78 3.56
CA MET A 303 -6.35 -20.28 3.23
C MET A 303 -5.31 -19.61 4.14
N ILE A 304 -4.47 -20.38 4.82
CA ILE A 304 -3.35 -19.86 5.60
C ILE A 304 -2.13 -19.78 4.69
N LYS A 305 -1.49 -18.61 4.62
CA LYS A 305 -0.24 -18.45 3.87
C LYS A 305 0.93 -19.09 4.61
N GLU A 306 1.68 -19.91 3.89
CA GLU A 306 2.85 -20.64 4.41
C GLU A 306 4.08 -20.34 3.55
N LYS A 307 5.27 -20.71 4.05
CA LYS A 307 6.57 -20.48 3.39
C LYS A 307 6.60 -20.93 1.92
N ASN A 308 5.94 -22.05 1.60
CA ASN A 308 5.88 -22.63 0.27
C ASN A 308 4.43 -22.86 -0.21
N GLY A 309 3.58 -21.83 -0.10
CA GLY A 309 2.24 -21.85 -0.70
C GLY A 309 1.15 -21.42 0.26
N SER A 310 0.07 -22.19 0.32
CA SER A 310 -1.02 -21.96 1.25
C SER A 310 -1.75 -23.24 1.58
N ARG A 311 -2.17 -23.39 2.83
CA ARG A 311 -2.96 -24.51 3.30
C ARG A 311 -4.40 -24.10 3.52
N LYS A 312 -5.35 -24.92 3.07
CA LYS A 312 -6.76 -24.71 3.35
C LYS A 312 -7.05 -25.00 4.81
N LEU A 313 -7.73 -24.08 5.50
CA LEU A 313 -8.22 -24.30 6.85
C LEU A 313 -9.48 -25.18 6.77
N SER A 314 -9.47 -26.34 7.42
CA SER A 314 -10.66 -27.19 7.53
C SER A 314 -11.66 -26.54 8.50
N LEU A 315 -12.87 -26.29 7.99
CA LEU A 315 -14.01 -25.80 8.75
C LEU A 315 -14.96 -26.94 9.18
N ASN A 316 -14.62 -28.20 8.93
CA ASN A 316 -15.45 -29.34 9.32
C ASN A 316 -15.44 -29.50 10.85
N GLY A 317 -16.64 -29.62 11.46
CA GLY A 317 -16.87 -29.70 12.90
C GLY A 317 -17.49 -28.44 13.53
N ILE A 318 -17.45 -27.29 12.85
CA ILE A 318 -17.92 -26.00 13.42
C ILE A 318 -19.38 -25.70 13.14
N LEU A 319 -19.86 -26.06 11.94
CA LEU A 319 -21.27 -25.87 11.58
C LEU A 319 -22.21 -26.84 12.33
N GLY A 320 -21.68 -27.88 12.99
CA GLY A 320 -22.46 -28.90 13.69
C GLY A 320 -22.71 -28.61 15.17
N GLU A 321 -21.73 -28.06 15.90
CA GLU A 321 -21.85 -27.86 17.35
C GLU A 321 -22.54 -26.54 17.75
N GLU A 322 -22.47 -25.49 16.93
CA GLU A 322 -23.04 -24.18 17.29
C GLU A 322 -24.48 -23.95 16.85
N LEU A 323 -25.03 -24.77 15.94
CA LEU A 323 -26.45 -24.69 15.59
C LEU A 323 -27.35 -25.21 16.73
N ASP A 324 -26.86 -26.14 17.56
CA ASP A 324 -27.62 -26.73 18.67
C ASP A 324 -27.70 -25.84 19.93
N ASN A 325 -26.72 -24.95 20.13
CA ASN A 325 -26.70 -24.01 21.27
C ASN A 325 -27.52 -22.73 21.03
N SER A 326 -28.09 -22.54 19.83
CA SER A 326 -28.84 -21.34 19.45
C SER A 326 -30.27 -21.23 20.02
N LYS A 327 -30.69 -22.15 20.91
CA LYS A 327 -32.07 -22.20 21.41
C LYS A 327 -32.36 -21.61 22.80
N LYS A 328 -31.39 -21.01 23.50
CA LYS A 328 -31.70 -20.29 24.75
C LYS A 328 -30.80 -19.07 24.91
N ILE A 329 -31.37 -17.89 24.67
CA ILE A 329 -31.35 -16.68 25.52
C ILE A 329 -31.91 -15.55 24.65
N GLU A 330 -33.16 -15.16 24.93
CA GLU A 330 -33.78 -13.95 24.39
C GLU A 330 -33.21 -12.72 25.11
N GLN A 331 -32.66 -11.75 24.37
CA GLN A 331 -32.82 -10.32 24.67
C GLN A 331 -32.81 -9.49 23.36
N PRO A 332 -33.63 -8.43 23.26
CA PRO A 332 -33.79 -7.67 22.03
C PRO A 332 -32.78 -6.52 21.96
N THR A 333 -31.91 -6.54 20.95
CA THR A 333 -31.12 -5.35 20.57
C THR A 333 -31.22 -5.10 19.07
N PHE A 334 -31.79 -3.95 18.73
CA PHE A 334 -32.00 -3.43 17.39
C PHE A 334 -30.68 -2.85 16.84
N CYS A 335 -29.74 -3.72 16.45
CA CYS A 335 -28.62 -3.45 15.54
C CYS A 335 -27.88 -4.77 15.31
N GLY A 336 -28.41 -5.62 14.44
CA GLY A 336 -27.92 -6.99 14.23
C GLY A 336 -26.74 -7.07 13.26
N ALA A 337 -25.55 -7.38 13.78
CA ALA A 337 -24.55 -8.23 13.13
C ALA A 337 -23.44 -8.66 14.13
N ASN A 338 -23.53 -9.90 14.61
CA ASN A 338 -22.42 -10.81 14.96
C ASN A 338 -21.18 -10.26 15.71
N GLU A 339 -21.28 -10.02 17.01
CA GLU A 339 -20.07 -9.90 17.86
C GLU A 339 -19.52 -11.26 18.34
N PHE A 340 -20.34 -12.32 18.40
CA PHE A 340 -19.92 -13.60 18.98
C PHE A 340 -19.31 -14.62 18.00
N TYR A 341 -19.52 -14.48 16.68
CA TYR A 341 -19.11 -15.49 15.69
C TYR A 341 -17.65 -15.37 15.19
N ASN A 342 -16.92 -14.29 15.53
CA ASN A 342 -15.60 -14.02 14.93
C ASN A 342 -14.40 -14.43 15.80
N ASN A 343 -14.56 -14.49 17.13
CA ASN A 343 -13.41 -14.69 18.02
C ASN A 343 -12.75 -16.07 17.85
N TRP A 344 -13.54 -17.13 17.68
CA TRP A 344 -13.01 -18.49 17.51
C TRP A 344 -12.20 -18.66 16.20
N LEU A 345 -12.69 -18.11 15.08
CA LEU A 345 -11.98 -18.25 13.80
C LEU A 345 -10.64 -17.52 13.87
N GLU A 346 -10.65 -16.33 14.48
CA GLU A 346 -9.46 -15.53 14.72
C GLU A 346 -8.49 -16.26 15.67
N GLU A 347 -8.99 -16.87 16.75
CA GLU A 347 -8.20 -17.70 17.66
C GLU A 347 -7.58 -18.90 16.95
N LYS A 348 -8.35 -19.61 16.11
CA LYS A 348 -7.85 -20.76 15.35
C LYS A 348 -6.80 -20.33 14.34
N VAL A 349 -7.05 -19.27 13.57
CA VAL A 349 -6.07 -18.71 12.62
C VAL A 349 -4.80 -18.25 13.37
N SER A 350 -4.96 -17.53 14.48
CA SER A 350 -3.85 -17.06 15.32
C SER A 350 -3.05 -18.23 15.91
N SER A 351 -3.72 -19.28 16.40
CA SER A 351 -3.09 -20.49 16.92
C SER A 351 -2.28 -21.21 15.84
N TYR A 352 -2.84 -21.38 14.63
CA TYR A 352 -2.13 -21.96 13.51
C TYR A 352 -0.89 -21.14 13.11
N ILE A 353 -1.02 -19.82 13.04
CA ILE A 353 0.09 -18.92 12.72
C ILE A 353 1.20 -19.06 13.77
N LYS A 354 0.87 -18.90 15.06
CA LYS A 354 1.84 -19.03 16.17
C LYS A 354 2.50 -20.40 16.24
N ASN A 355 1.78 -21.48 15.92
CA ASN A 355 2.35 -22.82 15.89
C ASN A 355 3.25 -23.07 14.67
N SER A 356 2.98 -22.41 13.53
CA SER A 356 3.80 -22.53 12.32
C SER A 356 5.12 -21.77 12.43
N SER A 357 5.17 -20.69 13.22
CA SER A 357 6.38 -19.86 13.40
C SER A 357 7.42 -20.48 14.35
N LYS A 358 7.02 -21.51 15.13
CA LYS A 358 7.88 -22.24 16.09
C LYS A 358 8.63 -23.44 15.48
N VAL A 359 8.44 -23.72 14.20
CA VAL A 359 9.07 -24.83 13.44
C VAL A 359 9.94 -24.24 12.34
#